data_AF-A0A3C0TXF3-F1
#
_entry.id   AF-A0A3C0TXF3-F1
#
_cell.length_a   1.000
_cell.length_b   1.000
_cell.length_c   1.000
_cell.angle_alpha   90.00
_cell.angle_beta   90.00
_cell.angle_gamma   90.00
#
_symmetry.space_group_name_H-M   'P 1'
#
loop_
_entity.id
_entity.type
_entity.pdbx_description
1 polymer ?
#
loop_
_entity_poly.entity_id
_entity_poly.type
_entity_poly.pdbx_seq_one_letter_code
_entity_poly.pdbx_strand_id
1 'polypeptide(L)'
;MISELCGEWRLSLSHPPGRLWPILSDTERFNEMSGLPRYELTETPQPDGSVRRVAQGRVARFDIQWEELPVEWVAEQYFFQRRLFLNGPLRRMDASLRLAPEGG
;
A
#
# COMPACT_ATOMS: atom_id res chain seq x y z
N MET A 1 23.82 -7.19 -4.31
CA MET A 1 23.42 -5.81 -3.97
C MET A 1 21.92 -5.73 -4.15
N ILE A 2 21.17 -5.42 -3.08
CA ILE A 2 19.72 -5.22 -3.15
C ILE A 2 19.55 -3.73 -3.47
N SER A 3 19.07 -3.42 -4.66
CA SER A 3 18.81 -2.03 -5.04
C SER A 3 17.47 -1.61 -4.46
N GLU A 4 17.46 -0.55 -3.65
CA GLU A 4 16.23 0.10 -3.19
C GLU A 4 15.86 1.20 -4.19
N LEU A 5 14.62 1.18 -4.67
CA LEU A 5 14.04 2.26 -5.46
C LEU A 5 13.07 3.03 -4.56
N CYS A 6 13.37 4.29 -4.31
CA CYS A 6 12.52 5.21 -3.55
C CYS A 6 12.19 6.40 -4.44
N GLY A 7 10.92 6.78 -4.48
CA GLY A 7 10.44 7.99 -5.14
C GLY A 7 9.56 8.77 -4.18
N GLU A 8 9.84 10.06 -4.02
CA GLU A 8 9.00 10.99 -3.26
C GLU A 8 8.51 12.09 -4.18
N TRP A 9 7.21 12.38 -4.11
CA TRP A 9 6.57 13.45 -4.88
C TRP A 9 5.81 14.35 -3.93
N ARG A 10 5.94 15.67 -4.12
CA ARG A 10 5.19 16.69 -3.37
C ARG A 10 4.45 17.58 -4.35
N LEU A 11 3.17 17.79 -4.10
CA LEU A 11 2.27 18.53 -4.99
C LEU A 11 1.44 19.48 -4.14
N SER A 12 1.33 20.75 -4.56
CA SER A 12 0.33 21.68 -4.03
C SER A 12 -0.95 21.53 -4.83
N LEU A 13 -2.07 21.29 -4.15
CA LEU A 13 -3.38 21.09 -4.75
C LEU A 13 -4.37 22.10 -4.19
N SER A 14 -5.21 22.68 -5.04
CA SER A 14 -6.15 23.76 -4.67
C SER A 14 -7.38 23.29 -3.87
N HIS A 15 -7.42 22.03 -3.42
CA HIS A 15 -8.56 21.43 -2.73
C HIS A 15 -8.18 21.05 -1.29
N PRO A 16 -9.12 21.14 -0.33
CA PRO A 16 -8.85 20.77 1.06
C PRO A 16 -8.63 19.26 1.23
N PRO A 17 -7.90 18.81 2.28
CA PRO A 17 -7.62 17.40 2.54
C PRO A 17 -8.85 16.50 2.51
N GLY A 18 -9.96 16.89 3.16
CA GLY A 18 -11.19 16.09 3.16
C GLY A 18 -11.82 15.83 1.78
N ARG A 19 -11.59 16.70 0.79
CA ARG A 19 -12.05 16.44 -0.60
C ARG A 19 -11.07 15.54 -1.36
N LEU A 20 -9.78 15.67 -1.09
CA LEU A 20 -8.73 14.89 -1.74
C LEU A 20 -8.64 13.48 -1.17
N TRP A 21 -8.89 13.32 0.12
CA TRP A 21 -8.69 12.09 0.87
C TRP A 21 -9.39 10.88 0.23
N PRO A 22 -10.69 10.91 -0.07
CA PRO A 22 -11.38 9.74 -0.65
C PRO A 22 -10.83 9.32 -2.01
N ILE A 23 -10.15 10.22 -2.73
CA ILE A 23 -9.57 9.95 -4.05
C ILE A 23 -8.16 9.38 -3.89
N LEU A 24 -7.36 9.97 -3.00
CA LEU A 24 -5.95 9.63 -2.83
C LEU A 24 -5.72 8.42 -1.91
N SER A 25 -6.65 8.18 -0.98
CA SER A 25 -6.57 7.08 -0.03
C SER A 25 -7.16 5.79 -0.59
N ASP A 26 -7.87 5.82 -1.73
CA ASP A 26 -8.47 4.64 -2.35
C ASP A 26 -7.40 3.73 -2.98
N THR A 27 -6.77 2.91 -2.13
CA THR A 27 -5.72 1.99 -2.53
C THR A 27 -6.23 0.88 -3.45
N GLU A 28 -7.51 0.50 -3.35
CA GLU A 28 -8.10 -0.52 -4.21
C GLU A 28 -8.19 -0.01 -5.64
N ARG A 29 -8.75 1.19 -5.83
CA ARG A 29 -8.81 1.84 -7.13
C ARG A 29 -7.43 2.14 -7.70
N PHE A 30 -6.47 2.50 -6.85
CA PHE A 30 -5.07 2.66 -7.26
C PHE A 30 -4.48 1.34 -7.78
N ASN A 31 -4.74 0.22 -7.08
CA ASN A 31 -4.29 -1.10 -7.53
C ASN A 31 -4.91 -1.47 -8.90
N GLU A 32 -6.21 -1.24 -9.08
CA GLU A 32 -6.92 -1.47 -10.35
C GLU A 32 -6.32 -0.65 -11.50
N MET A 33 -6.09 0.65 -11.28
CA MET A 33 -5.50 1.54 -12.29
C MET A 33 -4.04 1.19 -12.61
N SER A 34 -3.29 0.69 -11.63
CA SER A 34 -1.88 0.33 -11.79
C SER A 34 -1.68 -1.01 -12.51
N GLY A 35 -2.77 -1.68 -12.92
CA GLY A 35 -2.72 -3.00 -13.54
C GLY A 35 -2.26 -4.09 -12.57
N LEU A 36 -2.30 -3.84 -11.26
CA LEU A 36 -2.10 -4.87 -10.26
C LEU A 36 -3.33 -5.79 -10.32
N PRO A 37 -3.16 -7.08 -10.60
CA PRO A 37 -4.31 -7.98 -10.70
C PRO A 37 -5.00 -8.09 -9.35
N ARG A 38 -6.30 -8.39 -9.42
CA ARG A 38 -7.05 -8.89 -8.28
C ARG A 38 -6.25 -10.05 -7.66
N TYR A 39 -5.95 -9.92 -6.38
CA TYR A 39 -5.19 -10.89 -5.61
C TYR A 39 -6.13 -11.64 -4.66
N GLU A 40 -5.73 -12.85 -4.30
CA GLU A 40 -6.42 -13.65 -3.30
C GLU A 40 -5.78 -13.38 -1.94
N LEU A 41 -6.60 -13.06 -0.93
CA LEU A 41 -6.15 -12.81 0.43
C LEU A 41 -6.53 -14.00 1.32
N THR A 42 -5.54 -14.57 2.00
CA THR A 42 -5.74 -15.58 3.04
C THR A 42 -5.43 -14.98 4.39
N GLU A 43 -6.39 -15.04 5.31
CA GLU A 43 -6.23 -14.64 6.71
C GLU A 43 -6.06 -15.88 7.59
N THR A 44 -4.97 -15.95 8.34
CA THR A 44 -4.67 -17.06 9.26
C THR A 44 -4.50 -16.52 10.68
N PRO A 45 -5.44 -16.82 11.61
CA PRO A 45 -5.28 -16.49 13.02
C PRO A 45 -4.01 -17.12 13.60
N GLN A 46 -3.33 -16.41 14.48
CA GLN A 46 -2.10 -16.85 15.13
C GLN A 46 -2.33 -17.13 16.63
N PRO A 47 -1.50 -17.97 17.26
CA PRO A 47 -1.63 -18.30 18.69
C PRO A 47 -1.51 -17.09 19.63
N ASP A 48 -0.87 -16.01 19.20
CA ASP A 48 -0.71 -14.76 19.96
C ASP A 48 -1.90 -13.80 19.81
N GLY A 49 -2.95 -14.21 19.09
CA GLY A 49 -4.14 -13.41 18.81
C GLY A 49 -4.01 -12.47 17.62
N SER A 50 -2.85 -12.42 16.95
CA SER A 50 -2.69 -11.70 15.69
C SER A 50 -3.32 -12.45 14.51
N VAL A 51 -3.51 -11.76 13.38
CA VAL A 51 -3.98 -12.38 12.13
C VAL A 51 -2.90 -12.15 11.07
N ARG A 52 -2.35 -13.24 10.56
CA ARG A 52 -1.40 -13.20 9.46
C ARG A 52 -2.16 -13.13 8.15
N ARG A 53 -1.86 -12.10 7.35
CA ARG A 53 -2.52 -11.82 6.07
C ARG A 53 -1.56 -12.06 4.92
N VAL A 54 -1.77 -13.13 4.16
CA VAL A 54 -0.95 -13.45 2.99
C VAL A 54 -1.79 -13.27 1.74
N ALA A 55 -1.31 -12.40 0.86
CA ALA A 55 -1.91 -12.15 -0.44
C ALA A 55 -1.09 -12.81 -1.55
N GLN A 56 -1.80 -13.29 -2.58
CA GLN A 56 -1.21 -13.89 -3.76
C GLN A 56 -1.81 -13.27 -5.02
N GLY A 57 -0.95 -12.82 -5.94
CA GLY A 57 -1.36 -12.24 -7.22
C GLY A 57 -0.32 -12.48 -8.31
N ARG A 58 -0.67 -12.17 -9.56
CA ARG A 58 0.22 -12.38 -10.72
C ARG A 58 0.63 -11.07 -11.37
N VAL A 59 1.83 -10.56 -11.08
CA VAL A 59 2.31 -9.35 -11.77
C VAL A 59 3.10 -9.75 -13.01
N ALA A 60 2.61 -9.34 -14.18
CA ALA A 60 3.13 -9.76 -15.48
C ALA A 60 3.21 -11.29 -15.62
N ARG A 61 4.42 -11.88 -15.55
CA ARG A 61 4.65 -13.32 -15.69
C ARG A 61 5.02 -14.01 -14.37
N PHE A 62 5.04 -13.27 -13.27
CA PHE A 62 5.47 -13.77 -11.97
C PHE A 62 4.27 -13.98 -11.06
N ASP A 63 4.15 -15.18 -10.49
CA ASP A 63 3.24 -15.45 -9.38
C ASP A 63 3.93 -14.96 -8.09
N ILE A 64 3.34 -13.93 -7.47
CA ILE A 64 3.92 -13.23 -6.35
C ILE A 64 3.06 -13.43 -5.10
N GLN A 65 3.72 -13.72 -3.99
CA GLN A 65 3.12 -13.81 -2.66
C GLN A 65 3.75 -12.78 -1.75
N TRP A 66 2.92 -12.09 -0.96
CA TRP A 66 3.38 -11.14 0.04
C TRP A 66 2.54 -11.20 1.29
N GLU A 67 3.16 -10.87 2.41
CA GLU A 67 2.49 -10.61 3.66
C GLU A 67 2.09 -9.13 3.73
N GLU A 68 0.84 -8.88 4.09
CA GLU A 68 0.29 -7.55 4.27
C GLU A 68 0.31 -7.19 5.75
N LEU A 69 1.17 -6.23 6.11
CA LEU A 69 1.25 -5.75 7.48
C LEU A 69 0.08 -4.83 7.81
N PRO A 70 -0.27 -4.66 9.10
CA PRO A 70 -1.29 -3.70 9.51
C PRO A 70 -1.05 -2.32 8.90
N VAL A 71 -2.07 -1.81 8.20
CA VAL A 71 -2.03 -0.49 7.57
C VAL A 71 -2.19 0.57 8.66
N GLU A 72 -1.29 1.55 8.67
CA GLU A 72 -1.45 2.75 9.48
C GLU A 72 -2.31 3.75 8.72
N TRP A 73 -3.35 4.29 9.35
CA TRP A 73 -4.31 5.16 8.68
C TRP A 73 -4.88 6.21 9.62
N VAL A 74 -4.70 7.48 9.26
CA VAL A 74 -5.31 8.63 9.92
C VAL A 74 -6.05 9.42 8.85
N ALA A 75 -7.37 9.48 8.99
CA ALA A 75 -8.25 10.14 8.02
C ALA A 75 -7.78 11.57 7.71
N GLU A 76 -7.81 11.92 6.43
CA GLU A 76 -7.42 13.23 5.88
C GLU A 76 -5.96 13.65 6.11
N GLN A 77 -5.11 12.76 6.63
CA GLN A 77 -3.75 13.11 7.04
C GLN A 77 -2.70 12.14 6.50
N TYR A 78 -2.87 10.84 6.71
CA TYR A 78 -1.78 9.89 6.48
C TYR A 78 -2.27 8.47 6.28
N PHE A 79 -1.66 7.77 5.32
CA PHE A 79 -1.67 6.32 5.34
C PHE A 79 -0.28 5.77 5.04
N PHE A 80 -0.01 4.58 5.56
CA PHE A 80 1.16 3.79 5.24
C PHE A 80 0.81 2.31 5.16
N GLN A 81 1.21 1.70 4.04
CA GLN A 81 1.09 0.28 3.79
C GLN A 81 2.47 -0.29 3.48
N ARG A 82 2.76 -1.46 4.07
CA ARG A 82 3.97 -2.24 3.80
C ARG A 82 3.60 -3.66 3.36
N ARG A 83 4.20 -4.09 2.26
CA ARG A 83 4.14 -5.47 1.75
C ARG A 83 5.51 -6.11 1.87
N LEU A 84 5.56 -7.28 2.50
CA LEU A 84 6.77 -8.11 2.60
C LEU A 84 6.65 -9.29 1.65
N PHE A 85 7.46 -9.32 0.61
CA PHE A 85 7.37 -10.33 -0.42
C PHE A 85 8.03 -11.64 0.03
N LEU A 86 7.26 -12.72 -0.04
CA LEU A 86 7.69 -14.08 0.32
C LEU A 86 8.43 -14.76 -0.84
N ASN A 87 8.22 -14.30 -2.07
CA ASN A 87 8.86 -14.79 -3.27
C ASN A 87 9.07 -13.66 -4.31
N GLY A 88 9.66 -14.01 -5.45
CA GLY A 88 9.86 -13.07 -6.55
C GLY A 88 11.08 -12.16 -6.36
N PRO A 89 11.25 -11.15 -7.24
CA PRO A 89 12.45 -10.31 -7.27
C PRO A 89 12.44 -9.18 -6.23
N LEU A 90 11.30 -8.90 -5.61
CA LEU A 90 11.12 -7.85 -4.61
C LEU A 90 11.21 -8.46 -3.22
N ARG A 91 11.68 -7.68 -2.24
CA ARG A 91 11.64 -8.05 -0.82
C ARG A 91 10.62 -7.24 -0.03
N ARG A 92 10.47 -5.96 -0.38
CA ARG A 92 9.62 -5.01 0.31
C ARG A 92 9.06 -3.99 -0.66
N MET A 93 7.82 -3.58 -0.44
CA MET A 93 7.24 -2.37 -1.03
C MET A 93 6.54 -1.58 0.07
N ASP A 94 6.90 -0.30 0.16
CA ASP A 94 6.32 0.66 1.08
C ASP A 94 5.56 1.70 0.26
N ALA A 95 4.31 1.97 0.63
CA ALA A 95 3.47 2.99 0.02
C ALA A 95 2.95 3.93 1.10
N SER A 96 3.19 5.23 0.93
CA SER A 96 2.78 6.25 1.90
C SER A 96 2.18 7.46 1.23
N LEU A 97 1.13 8.01 1.84
CA LEU A 97 0.58 9.32 1.50
C LEU A 97 0.57 10.19 2.75
N ARG A 98 0.94 11.46 2.59
CA ARG A 98 0.72 12.49 3.60
C ARG A 98 -0.04 13.65 2.96
N LEU A 99 -1.06 14.14 3.66
CA LEU A 99 -1.78 15.35 3.33
C LEU A 99 -1.66 16.33 4.50
N ALA A 100 -1.41 17.59 4.16
CA ALA A 100 -1.43 18.70 5.10
C ALA A 100 -2.08 19.90 4.41
N PRO A 101 -2.84 20.74 5.15
CA PRO A 101 -3.26 22.05 4.65
C PRO A 101 -2.03 22.90 4.31
N GLU A 102 -2.12 23.69 3.25
CA GLU A 102 -1.06 24.64 2.91
C GLU A 102 -1.10 25.82 3.91
N GLY A 103 0.01 26.09 4.61
CA GLY A 103 0.13 27.17 5.60
C GLY A 103 -0.20 26.81 7.06
N GLY A 104 -0.27 25.51 7.39
CA GLY A 104 -0.35 25.00 8.76
C GLY A 104 0.99 24.55 9.33
#